data_AF-A0A7C1KPA3-F1
#
_entry.id   AF-A0A7C1KPA3-F1
#
_cell.length_a   1.000
_cell.length_b   1.000
_cell.length_c   1.000
_cell.angle_alpha   90.00
_cell.angle_beta   90.00
_cell.angle_gamma   90.00
#
_symmetry.space_group_name_H-M   'P 1'
#
loop_
_entity.id
_entity.type
_entity.pdbx_description
1 polymer ?
#
loop_
_entity_poly.entity_id
_entity_poly.type
_entity_poly.pdbx_seq_one_letter_code
_entity_poly.pdbx_strand_id
1 'polypeptide(L)'
;MAKIIKRNKALSVSPLETNRAMGASLAFLGINRAIPMLHGSQGCAAFAKVFFVRHFREPIPLQTTAMDQVSTVMGAEDNIIE
;
A
#
# COMPACT_ATOMS: atom_id res chain seq x y z
N MET A 1 5.45 -10.86 35.04
CA MET A 1 4.19 -10.47 34.38
C MET A 1 4.51 -9.35 33.38
N ALA A 2 3.98 -9.38 32.15
CA ALA A 2 4.29 -8.35 31.15
C ALA A 2 3.52 -7.05 31.40
N LYS A 3 4.18 -5.90 31.29
CA LYS A 3 3.56 -4.57 31.42
C LYS A 3 3.11 -4.08 30.04
N ILE A 4 1.80 -3.99 29.81
CA ILE A 4 1.24 -3.43 28.57
C ILE A 4 1.35 -1.90 28.63
N ILE A 5 2.06 -1.30 27.68
CA ILE A 5 2.21 0.16 27.56
C ILE A 5 1.45 0.61 26.30
N LYS A 6 0.42 1.44 26.47
CA LYS A 6 -0.34 2.04 25.36
C LYS A 6 0.16 3.46 25.07
N ARG A 7 -0.04 3.95 23.84
CA ARG A 7 0.19 5.37 23.51
C ARG A 7 -0.74 6.26 24.32
N ASN A 8 -0.21 7.38 24.82
CA ASN A 8 -0.94 8.41 25.55
C ASN A 8 -1.30 9.65 24.71
N LYS A 9 -0.89 9.70 23.43
CA LYS A 9 -1.14 10.82 22.50
C LYS A 9 -1.52 10.31 21.10
N ALA A 10 -2.35 11.08 20.40
CA ALA A 10 -2.75 10.83 19.02
C ALA A 10 -1.52 10.77 18.09
N LEU A 11 -0.92 11.92 17.76
CA LEU A 11 0.36 12.04 17.03
C LEU A 11 0.18 11.75 15.51
N SER A 12 1.02 10.97 14.84
CA SER A 12 2.05 10.02 15.32
C SER A 12 3.50 10.55 15.24
N VAL A 13 4.45 9.80 15.83
CA VAL A 13 5.90 10.09 15.80
C VAL A 13 6.63 8.78 15.55
N SER A 14 7.52 8.74 14.55
CA SER A 14 8.30 7.57 14.12
C SER A 14 7.49 6.26 14.16
N PRO A 15 6.47 6.11 13.30
CA PRO A 15 5.55 4.97 13.35
C PRO A 15 6.29 3.63 13.17
N LEU A 16 5.94 2.66 14.01
CA LEU A 16 6.49 1.30 13.97
C LEU A 16 5.93 0.48 12.80
N GLU A 17 4.70 0.77 12.39
CA GLU A 17 3.94 0.02 11.39
C GLU A 17 3.64 0.88 10.15
N THR A 18 3.48 0.20 9.02
CA THR A 18 3.08 0.78 7.72
C THR A 18 1.63 0.40 7.39
N ASN A 19 1.13 0.78 6.21
CA ASN A 19 -0.25 0.50 5.81
C ASN A 19 -0.50 -1.00 5.50
N ARG A 20 -1.75 -1.44 5.67
CA ARG A 20 -2.17 -2.85 5.47
C ARG A 20 -2.08 -3.31 4.01
N ALA A 21 -2.32 -2.41 3.06
CA ALA A 21 -2.31 -2.72 1.62
C ALA A 21 -0.91 -3.13 1.14
N MET A 22 0.14 -2.57 1.74
CA MET A 22 1.53 -2.99 1.54
C MET A 22 1.74 -4.44 1.98
N GLY A 23 1.29 -4.81 3.19
CA GLY A 23 1.36 -6.19 3.68
C GLY A 23 0.59 -7.19 2.79
N ALA A 24 -0.60 -6.82 2.33
CA ALA A 24 -1.36 -7.62 1.37
C ALA A 24 -0.62 -7.77 0.04
N SER A 25 -0.04 -6.68 -0.49
CA SER A 25 0.76 -6.70 -1.73
C SER A 25 1.93 -7.68 -1.63
N LEU A 26 2.62 -7.73 -0.48
CA LEU A 26 3.72 -8.69 -0.25
C LEU A 26 3.23 -10.15 -0.28
N ALA A 27 2.05 -10.44 0.26
CA ALA A 27 1.46 -11.77 0.19
C ALA A 27 1.12 -12.17 -1.26
N PHE A 28 0.53 -11.25 -2.05
CA PHE A 28 0.23 -11.49 -3.46
C PHE A 28 1.49 -11.62 -4.34
N LEU A 29 2.59 -10.92 -4.01
CA LEU A 29 3.89 -11.10 -4.68
C LEU A 29 4.49 -12.50 -4.50
N GLY A 30 4.08 -13.24 -3.46
CA GLY A 30 4.46 -14.64 -3.26
C GLY A 30 3.73 -15.62 -4.19
N ILE A 31 2.72 -15.18 -4.94
CA ILE A 31 1.96 -16.03 -5.87
C ILE A 31 2.63 -16.00 -7.24
N ASN A 32 2.95 -17.19 -7.76
CA ASN A 32 3.60 -17.33 -9.07
C ASN A 32 2.79 -16.64 -10.18
N ARG A 33 3.45 -15.76 -10.95
CA ARG A 33 2.87 -14.97 -12.06
C ARG A 33 1.72 -14.02 -11.66
N ALA A 34 1.60 -13.64 -10.38
CA ALA A 34 0.67 -12.59 -9.96
C ALA A 34 1.30 -11.18 -10.07
N ILE A 35 0.44 -10.17 -10.25
CA ILE A 35 0.79 -8.75 -10.11
C ILE A 35 -0.22 -8.13 -9.13
N PRO A 36 0.19 -7.66 -7.94
CA PRO A 36 -0.71 -6.96 -7.04
C PRO A 36 -1.15 -5.62 -7.63
N MET A 37 -2.45 -5.32 -7.53
CA MET A 37 -3.03 -4.04 -7.90
C MET A 37 -3.56 -3.34 -6.64
N LEU A 38 -3.17 -2.09 -6.43
CA LEU A 38 -3.69 -1.24 -5.36
C LEU A 38 -4.75 -0.28 -5.90
N HIS A 39 -6.01 -0.57 -5.55
CA HIS A 39 -7.11 0.37 -5.78
C HIS A 39 -6.92 1.61 -4.90
N GLY A 40 -6.80 2.78 -5.53
CA GLY A 40 -6.42 4.03 -4.89
C GLY A 40 -5.67 4.96 -5.83
N SER A 41 -5.17 6.08 -5.29
CA SER A 41 -4.33 7.02 -6.04
C SER A 41 -2.89 6.50 -6.20
N GLN A 42 -2.22 6.97 -7.25
CA GLN A 42 -0.90 6.49 -7.67
C GLN A 42 0.18 6.53 -6.55
N GLY A 43 0.08 7.48 -5.63
CA GLY A 43 1.01 7.65 -4.51
C GLY A 43 1.09 6.42 -3.60
N CYS A 44 -0.04 5.73 -3.35
CA CYS A 44 -0.07 4.53 -2.51
C CYS A 44 0.81 3.41 -3.07
N ALA A 45 0.72 3.17 -4.39
CA ALA A 45 1.56 2.20 -5.11
C ALA A 45 3.01 2.65 -5.22
N ALA A 46 3.27 3.93 -5.52
CA ALA A 46 4.63 4.46 -5.64
C ALA A 46 5.43 4.29 -4.33
N PHE A 47 4.86 4.64 -3.17
CA PHE A 47 5.54 4.48 -1.88
C PHE A 47 5.74 3.01 -1.49
N ALA A 48 4.76 2.13 -1.75
CA ALA A 48 4.92 0.69 -1.51
C ALA A 48 6.04 0.08 -2.38
N LYS A 49 6.08 0.45 -3.67
CA LYS A 49 7.13 0.03 -4.60
C LYS A 49 8.51 0.52 -4.15
N VAL A 50 8.66 1.79 -3.79
CA VAL A 50 9.93 2.33 -3.28
C VAL A 50 10.38 1.65 -1.98
N PHE A 51 9.44 1.34 -1.07
CA PHE A 51 9.74 0.62 0.17
C PHE A 51 10.29 -0.78 -0.12
N PHE A 52 9.60 -1.57 -0.95
CA PHE A 52 10.03 -2.93 -1.27
C PHE A 52 11.30 -2.99 -2.12
N VAL A 53 11.45 -2.12 -3.13
CA VAL A 53 12.68 -2.02 -3.93
C VAL A 53 13.88 -1.69 -3.04
N ARG A 54 13.73 -0.83 -2.03
CA ARG A 54 14.82 -0.52 -1.08
C ARG A 54 15.13 -1.68 -0.13
N HIS A 55 14.13 -2.46 0.27
CA HIS A 55 14.29 -3.57 1.21
C HIS A 55 14.91 -4.81 0.52
N PHE A 56 14.31 -5.25 -0.59
CA PHE A 56 14.71 -6.46 -1.32
C PHE A 56 15.82 -6.22 -2.37
N ARG A 57 16.02 -4.96 -2.80
CA ARG A 57 16.97 -4.57 -3.86
C ARG A 57 16.68 -5.16 -5.24
N GLU A 58 15.42 -5.50 -5.49
CA GLU A 58 14.93 -6.07 -6.75
C GLU A 58 13.77 -5.23 -7.34
N PRO A 59 13.50 -5.31 -8.66
CA PRO A 59 12.38 -4.64 -9.29
C PRO A 59 11.04 -5.29 -8.88
N ILE A 60 10.16 -4.51 -8.25
CA ILE A 60 8.88 -5.02 -7.72
C ILE A 60 7.73 -4.71 -8.69
N PRO A 61 7.02 -5.72 -9.22
CA PRO A 61 5.82 -5.52 -10.04
C PRO A 61 4.65 -5.15 -9.13
N LEU A 62 4.08 -3.95 -9.30
CA LEU A 62 2.94 -3.49 -8.53
C LEU A 62 2.19 -2.43 -9.34
N GLN A 63 0.87 -2.58 -9.43
CA GLN A 63 -0.03 -1.74 -10.22
C GLN A 63 -1.01 -0.95 -9.34
N THR A 64 -1.74 -0.02 -9.95
CA THR A 64 -2.74 0.80 -9.29
C THR A 64 -3.81 1.25 -10.25
N THR A 65 -5.04 1.43 -9.75
CA THR A 65 -6.16 2.01 -10.52
C THR A 65 -6.03 3.52 -10.72
N ALA A 66 -4.96 4.15 -10.19
CA ALA A 66 -4.59 5.52 -10.49
C ALA A 66 -5.70 6.57 -10.24
N MET A 67 -6.49 6.41 -9.16
CA MET A 67 -7.57 7.34 -8.81
C MET A 67 -7.08 8.79 -8.73
N ASP A 68 -7.92 9.67 -9.24
CA ASP A 68 -7.73 11.11 -9.39
C ASP A 68 -8.82 11.90 -8.63
N GLN A 69 -8.94 13.19 -8.94
CA GLN A 69 -9.94 14.08 -8.33
C GLN A 69 -11.36 13.73 -8.80
N VAL A 70 -11.53 13.37 -10.07
CA VAL A 70 -12.84 13.12 -10.69
C VAL A 70 -13.43 11.81 -10.17
N SER A 71 -12.63 10.74 -10.17
CA SER A 71 -13.02 9.43 -9.64
C SER A 71 -13.26 9.41 -8.12
N THR A 72 -12.70 10.38 -7.39
CA THR A 72 -13.05 10.62 -5.97
C THR A 72 -14.48 11.17 -5.81
N VAL A 73 -15.03 11.85 -6.82
CA VAL A 73 -16.39 12.41 -6.81
C VAL A 73 -17.40 11.47 -7.48
N MET A 74 -17.03 10.90 -8.62
CA MET A 74 -17.93 10.11 -9.48
C MET A 74 -17.93 8.60 -9.18
N GLY A 75 -16.99 8.13 -8.36
CA GLY A 75 -16.67 6.72 -8.23
C GLY A 75 -15.49 6.32 -9.12
N ALA A 76 -14.86 5.19 -8.78
CA ALA A 76 -13.62 4.72 -9.41
C ALA A 76 -13.79 3.31 -10.00
N GLU A 77 -15.00 2.99 -10.47
CA GLU A 77 -15.37 1.69 -11.03
C GLU A 77 -14.70 1.50 -12.41
N ASP A 78 -14.78 2.51 -13.27
CA ASP A 78 -14.08 2.53 -14.56
C ASP A 78 -12.56 2.34 -14.40
N ASN A 79 -11.96 2.98 -13.38
CA ASN A 79 -10.54 2.85 -13.06
C ASN A 79 -10.09 1.44 -12.63
N ILE A 80 -11.02 0.54 -12.27
CA ILE A 80 -10.73 -0.87 -11.98
C ILE A 80 -10.80 -1.72 -13.25
N ILE A 81 -11.56 -1.27 -14.24
CA ILE A 81 -11.87 -1.98 -15.49
C ILE A 81 -10.83 -1.67 -16.58
N GLU A 82 -10.27 -0.46 -16.58
CA GLU A 82 -9.17 0.03 -17.45
C GLU A 82 -7.80 -0.60 -17.12
#